data_AF-A0A0J7ZFZ5-F1
#
_entry.id   AF-A0A0J7ZFZ5-F1
#
_cell.length_a   1.000
_cell.length_b   1.000
_cell.length_c   1.000
_cell.angle_alpha   90.00
_cell.angle_beta   90.00
_cell.angle_gamma   90.00
#
_symmetry.space_group_name_H-M   'P 1'
#
loop_
_entity.id
_entity.type
_entity.pdbx_description
1 polymer ?
#
loop_
_entity_poly.entity_id
_entity_poly.type
_entity_poly.pdbx_seq_one_letter_code
_entity_poly.pdbx_strand_id
1 'polypeptide(L)'
;MGWSRSDCVRYLSSLGLADTPKSSCLGCPFHGNAQWRNIRDNSPAEWADVVEFDAAIRKGNARANATGNRLLGQAFLHRSRIPLSEAPIDHVTAAEWAALQQELGTEEAAQQLEEGVTDGCSPWTCRGEIAATQDDFGLAT
;
A
#
# COMPACT_ATOMS: atom_id res chain seq x y z
N MET A 1 4.25 -12.85 20.54
CA MET A 1 3.43 -13.07 19.33
C MET A 1 4.23 -13.00 18.04
N GLY A 2 5.30 -12.20 17.88
CA GLY A 2 6.27 -12.39 16.78
C GLY A 2 5.72 -12.22 15.34
N TRP A 3 4.54 -11.63 15.19
CA TRP A 3 3.86 -11.47 13.91
C TRP A 3 4.45 -10.32 13.10
N SER A 4 4.59 -10.55 11.78
CA SER A 4 4.85 -9.49 10.82
C SER A 4 3.59 -8.68 10.55
N ARG A 5 3.73 -7.54 9.84
CA ARG A 5 2.57 -6.75 9.38
C ARG A 5 1.65 -7.58 8.48
N SER A 6 2.22 -8.40 7.61
CA SER A 6 1.46 -9.25 6.68
C SER A 6 0.62 -10.30 7.42
N ASP A 7 1.15 -10.85 8.53
CA ASP A 7 0.41 -11.81 9.35
C ASP A 7 -0.81 -11.16 10.02
N CYS A 8 -0.66 -9.94 10.52
CA CYS A 8 -1.79 -9.18 11.05
C CYS A 8 -2.87 -8.93 9.98
N VAL A 9 -2.47 -8.55 8.76
CA VAL A 9 -3.41 -8.30 7.65
C VAL A 9 -4.11 -9.60 7.24
N ARG A 10 -3.38 -10.71 7.11
CA ARG A 10 -3.95 -12.03 6.80
C ARG A 10 -4.95 -12.47 7.86
N TYR A 11 -4.62 -12.28 9.14
CA TYR A 11 -5.53 -12.58 10.24
C TYR A 11 -6.80 -11.74 10.19
N LEU A 12 -6.70 -10.42 10.04
CA LEU A 12 -7.87 -9.55 9.91
C LEU A 12 -8.72 -9.91 8.67
N SER A 13 -8.08 -10.26 7.56
CA SER A 13 -8.77 -10.70 6.35
C SER A 13 -9.56 -11.99 6.58
N SER A 14 -8.97 -12.95 7.31
CA SER A 14 -9.67 -14.20 7.66
C SER A 14 -10.92 -13.99 8.52
N LEU A 15 -11.03 -12.85 9.19
CA LEU A 15 -12.19 -12.44 9.97
C LEU A 15 -13.17 -11.55 9.20
N GLY A 16 -12.93 -11.29 7.91
CA GLY A 16 -13.73 -10.36 7.10
C GLY A 16 -13.50 -8.88 7.43
N LEU A 17 -12.36 -8.55 8.05
CA LEU A 17 -11.99 -7.19 8.47
C LEU A 17 -10.83 -6.61 7.64
N ALA A 18 -10.65 -7.10 6.40
CA ALA A 18 -9.55 -6.70 5.51
C ALA A 18 -9.49 -5.18 5.26
N ASP A 19 -10.65 -4.53 5.18
CA ASP A 19 -10.76 -3.10 4.87
C ASP A 19 -10.54 -2.19 6.08
N THR A 20 -10.10 -2.74 7.23
CA THR A 20 -9.86 -1.93 8.43
C THR A 20 -8.76 -0.90 8.14
N PRO A 21 -9.07 0.41 8.12
CA PRO A 21 -8.07 1.43 7.83
C PRO A 21 -7.04 1.50 8.96
N LYS A 22 -5.83 1.99 8.65
CA LYS A 22 -4.87 2.33 9.71
C LYS A 22 -5.47 3.41 10.61
N SER A 23 -5.28 3.28 11.92
CA SER A 23 -5.71 4.26 12.92
C SER A 23 -4.88 5.57 12.96
N SER A 24 -4.07 5.83 11.93
CA SER A 24 -3.30 7.07 11.82
C SER A 24 -4.24 8.27 11.68
N CYS A 25 -3.96 9.36 12.40
CA CYS A 25 -4.67 10.61 12.20
C CYS A 25 -4.40 11.21 10.81
N LEU A 26 -5.34 12.01 10.31
CA LEU A 26 -5.28 12.60 8.97
C LEU A 26 -3.97 13.38 8.69
N GLY A 27 -3.45 14.12 9.69
CA GLY A 27 -2.17 14.84 9.62
C GLY A 27 -0.96 14.05 10.14
N CYS A 28 -0.97 12.71 10.09
CA CYS A 28 0.13 11.92 10.64
C CYS A 28 1.40 12.04 9.76
N PRO A 29 2.57 12.42 10.32
CA PRO A 29 3.81 12.51 9.54
C PRO A 29 4.36 11.14 9.11
N PHE A 30 3.74 10.04 9.55
CA PHE A 30 4.12 8.67 9.19
C PHE A 30 3.32 8.10 8.01
N HIS A 31 2.50 8.91 7.34
CA HIS A 31 1.88 8.52 6.08
C HIS A 31 2.92 8.33 4.97
N GLY A 32 2.81 7.21 4.26
CA GLY A 32 3.58 6.95 3.04
C GLY A 32 2.94 7.54 1.79
N ASN A 33 3.67 7.50 0.67
CA ASN A 33 3.24 8.01 -0.64
C ASN A 33 1.89 7.43 -1.10
N ALA A 34 1.71 6.11 -1.02
CA ALA A 34 0.41 5.47 -1.30
C ALA A 34 -0.75 6.03 -0.45
N GLN A 35 -0.51 6.36 0.82
CA GLN A 35 -1.56 6.88 1.69
C GLN A 35 -1.91 8.33 1.37
N TRP A 36 -0.91 9.16 1.05
CA TRP A 36 -1.16 10.52 0.59
C TRP A 36 -1.92 10.55 -0.74
N ARG A 37 -1.56 9.67 -1.69
CA ARG A 37 -2.33 9.49 -2.92
C ARG A 37 -3.77 9.06 -2.63
N ASN A 38 -3.97 8.09 -1.73
CA ASN A 38 -5.31 7.65 -1.36
C ASN A 38 -6.17 8.80 -0.82
N ILE A 39 -5.63 9.65 0.06
CA ILE A 39 -6.35 10.82 0.59
C ILE A 39 -6.62 11.83 -0.54
N ARG A 40 -5.61 12.16 -1.36
CA ARG A 40 -5.75 13.08 -2.51
C ARG A 40 -6.84 12.63 -3.48
N ASP A 41 -6.85 11.36 -3.83
CA ASP A 41 -7.64 10.82 -4.94
C ASP A 41 -9.07 10.44 -4.50
N ASN A 42 -9.28 10.08 -3.23
CA ASN A 42 -10.58 9.64 -2.72
C ASN A 42 -11.26 10.64 -1.77
N SER A 43 -10.52 11.58 -1.19
CA SER A 43 -11.03 12.55 -0.22
C SER A 43 -10.51 13.98 -0.48
N PRO A 44 -10.95 14.68 -1.56
CA PRO A 44 -10.41 16.00 -1.93
C PRO A 44 -10.53 17.07 -0.83
N ALA A 45 -11.59 17.01 -0.01
CA ALA A 45 -11.76 17.90 1.14
C ALA A 45 -10.70 17.63 2.22
N GLU A 46 -10.51 16.36 2.61
CA GLU A 46 -9.48 15.98 3.58
C GLU A 46 -8.07 16.29 3.04
N TRP A 47 -7.85 16.16 1.73
CA TRP A 47 -6.60 16.55 1.08
C TRP A 47 -6.32 18.06 1.23
N ALA A 48 -7.34 18.91 1.01
CA ALA A 48 -7.20 20.35 1.21
C ALA A 48 -6.86 20.66 2.68
N ASP A 49 -7.55 20.02 3.63
CA ASP A 49 -7.32 20.20 5.06
C ASP A 49 -5.88 19.82 5.47
N VAL A 50 -5.33 18.70 4.97
CA VAL A 50 -3.95 18.31 5.30
C VAL A 50 -2.89 19.20 4.68
N VAL A 51 -3.14 19.73 3.47
CA VAL A 51 -2.23 20.68 2.82
C VAL A 51 -2.21 22.00 3.59
N GLU A 52 -3.37 22.49 4.03
CA GLU A 52 -3.46 23.67 4.89
C GLU A 52 -2.76 23.44 6.23
N PHE A 53 -3.01 22.29 6.86
CA PHE A 53 -2.38 21.92 8.11
C PHE A 53 -0.85 21.83 7.98
N ASP A 54 -0.33 21.19 6.93
CA ASP A 54 1.11 21.13 6.64
C ASP A 54 1.73 22.53 6.55
N ALA A 55 1.06 23.48 5.88
CA ALA A 55 1.52 24.87 5.82
C ALA A 55 1.49 25.56 7.20
N ALA A 56 0.47 25.29 8.01
CA ALA A 56 0.29 25.91 9.32
C ALA A 56 1.34 25.45 10.35
N ILE A 57 1.76 24.18 10.32
CA ILE A 57 2.67 23.61 11.33
C ILE A 57 4.13 24.06 11.18
N ARG A 58 4.49 24.80 10.12
CA ARG A 58 5.88 25.15 9.78
C ARG A 58 6.68 25.73 10.95
N LYS A 59 6.04 26.52 11.82
CA LYS A 59 6.70 27.18 12.96
C LYS A 59 6.63 26.37 14.26
N GLY A 60 6.21 25.11 14.19
CA GLY A 60 5.99 24.26 15.35
C GLY A 60 4.79 24.69 16.20
N ASN A 61 4.65 24.08 17.37
CA ASN A 61 3.52 24.31 18.26
C ASN A 61 3.63 25.66 19.00
N ALA A 62 2.57 26.47 18.95
CA ALA A 62 2.55 27.81 19.58
C ALA A 62 2.83 27.79 21.09
N ARG A 63 2.27 26.79 21.82
CA ARG A 63 2.51 26.64 23.26
C ARG A 63 3.95 26.26 23.55
N ALA A 64 4.52 25.33 22.78
CA ALA A 64 5.93 24.95 22.91
C ALA A 64 6.86 26.15 22.66
N ASN A 65 6.54 26.97 21.65
CA ASN A 65 7.28 28.20 21.36
C ASN A 65 7.24 29.21 22.52
N ALA A 66 6.08 29.35 23.18
CA ALA A 66 5.90 30.26 24.31
C ALA A 66 6.65 29.80 25.57
N THR A 67 6.80 28.49 25.79
CA THR A 67 7.56 27.94 26.93
C THR A 67 9.06 27.78 26.64
N GLY A 68 9.57 28.38 25.56
CA GLY A 68 11.00 28.35 25.19
C GLY A 68 11.44 27.11 24.40
N ASN A 69 10.55 26.13 24.17
CA ASN A 69 10.83 24.92 23.39
C ASN A 69 10.51 25.14 21.91
N ARG A 70 11.21 26.10 21.31
CA ARG A 70 10.98 26.47 19.91
C ARG A 70 11.49 25.38 18.97
N LEU A 71 10.77 25.19 17.85
CA LEU A 71 11.23 24.32 16.78
C LEU A 71 12.49 24.93 16.14
N LEU A 72 13.56 24.14 16.07
CA LEU A 72 14.78 24.49 15.35
C LEU A 72 14.62 24.07 13.88
N GLY A 73 13.97 24.91 13.09
CA GLY A 73 13.71 24.68 11.66
C GLY A 73 12.23 24.75 11.31
N GLN A 74 11.83 23.99 10.29
CA GLN A 74 10.45 23.93 9.81
C GLN A 74 9.89 22.51 9.86
N ALA A 75 8.65 22.37 10.28
CA ALA A 75 7.93 21.09 10.29
C ALA A 75 7.24 20.86 8.94
N PHE A 76 7.30 19.61 8.47
CA PHE A 76 6.67 19.13 7.25
C PHE A 76 6.04 17.76 7.53
N LEU A 77 4.88 17.49 6.93
CA LEU A 77 4.26 16.17 6.98
C LEU A 77 4.97 15.15 6.11
N HIS A 78 5.46 15.58 4.94
CA HIS A 78 6.13 14.68 4.02
C HIS A 78 7.61 14.51 4.39
N ARG A 79 8.10 13.25 4.34
CA ARG A 79 9.46 12.88 4.70
C ARG A 79 10.57 13.59 3.91
N SER A 80 10.28 14.09 2.70
CA SER A 80 11.25 14.86 1.91
C SER A 80 11.47 16.28 2.42
N ARG A 81 10.67 16.74 3.40
CA ARG A 81 10.71 18.10 3.97
C ARG A 81 10.45 19.20 2.94
N ILE A 82 9.48 18.94 2.06
CA ILE A 82 8.92 19.95 1.15
C ILE A 82 7.41 20.02 1.37
N PRO A 83 6.73 21.11 0.97
CA PRO A 83 5.29 21.24 1.14
C PRO A 83 4.52 20.04 0.60
N LEU A 84 3.50 19.59 1.32
CA LEU A 84 2.74 18.39 0.95
C LEU A 84 2.09 18.53 -0.43
N SER A 85 1.69 19.73 -0.83
CA SER A 85 1.18 20.06 -2.17
C SER A 85 2.20 19.86 -3.30
N GLU A 86 3.50 19.90 -2.99
CA GLU A 86 4.62 19.78 -3.93
C GLU A 86 5.39 18.46 -3.74
N ALA A 87 5.05 17.69 -2.72
CA ALA A 87 5.72 16.44 -2.37
C ALA A 87 5.63 15.43 -3.52
N PRO A 88 6.70 14.64 -3.78
CA PRO A 88 6.69 13.61 -4.82
C PRO A 88 5.92 12.37 -4.35
N ILE A 89 4.63 12.53 -4.06
CA ILE A 89 3.77 11.46 -3.54
C ILE A 89 3.44 10.41 -4.61
N ASP A 90 3.61 10.74 -5.89
CA ASP A 90 3.43 9.79 -6.99
C ASP A 90 4.65 8.89 -7.23
N HIS A 91 5.79 9.19 -6.60
CA HIS A 91 6.96 8.34 -6.68
C HIS A 91 6.75 7.07 -5.84
N VAL A 92 6.65 5.92 -6.51
CA VAL A 92 6.61 4.60 -5.84
C VAL A 92 7.99 4.28 -5.29
N THR A 93 8.06 4.06 -3.98
CA THR A 93 9.34 3.81 -3.29
C THR A 93 9.71 2.34 -3.36
N ALA A 94 11.00 2.00 -3.24
CA ALA A 94 11.45 0.60 -3.19
C ALA A 94 10.77 -0.21 -2.07
N ALA A 95 10.51 0.40 -0.91
CA ALA A 95 9.81 -0.26 0.20
C ALA A 95 8.32 -0.51 -0.12
N GLU A 96 7.67 0.40 -0.85
CA GLU A 96 6.30 0.21 -1.31
C GLU A 96 6.23 -0.90 -2.36
N TRP A 97 7.17 -0.88 -3.31
CA TRP A 97 7.26 -1.92 -4.34
C TRP A 97 7.51 -3.30 -3.74
N ALA A 98 8.43 -3.41 -2.77
CA ALA A 98 8.68 -4.66 -2.05
C ALA A 98 7.44 -5.16 -1.29
N ALA A 99 6.62 -4.27 -0.72
CA ALA A 99 5.38 -4.66 -0.06
C ALA A 99 4.35 -5.22 -1.05
N LEU A 100 4.19 -4.58 -2.22
CA LEU A 100 3.27 -5.05 -3.27
C LEU A 100 3.68 -6.42 -3.83
N GLN A 101 4.98 -6.68 -3.98
CA GLN A 101 5.45 -7.99 -4.45
C GLN A 101 5.13 -9.14 -3.51
N GLN A 102 5.15 -8.91 -2.20
CA GLN A 102 4.77 -9.93 -1.22
C GLN A 102 3.27 -10.26 -1.26
N GLU A 103 2.42 -9.37 -1.77
CA GLU A 103 0.98 -9.60 -1.92
C GLU A 103 0.64 -10.39 -3.18
N LEU A 104 1.48 -10.34 -4.22
CA LEU A 104 1.27 -11.01 -5.51
C LEU A 104 1.83 -12.44 -5.56
N GLY A 105 2.71 -12.81 -4.63
CA GLY A 105 3.39 -14.10 -4.63
C GLY A 105 2.94 -15.01 -3.50
N THR A 106 1.76 -15.62 -3.59
CA THR A 106 1.55 -16.87 -2.85
C THR A 106 2.57 -17.89 -3.37
N GLU A 107 3.07 -18.78 -2.51
CA GLU A 107 4.02 -19.82 -2.94
C GLU A 107 3.47 -20.60 -4.14
N GLU A 108 2.16 -20.84 -4.15
CA GLU A 108 1.41 -21.48 -5.24
C GLU A 108 1.48 -20.69 -6.55
N ALA A 109 1.28 -19.37 -6.52
CA ALA A 109 1.34 -18.52 -7.72
C ALA A 109 2.75 -18.41 -8.29
N ALA A 110 3.77 -18.31 -7.42
CA ALA A 110 5.16 -18.33 -7.83
C ALA A 110 5.54 -19.69 -8.45
N GLN A 111 5.07 -20.78 -7.85
CA GLN A 111 5.33 -22.13 -8.32
C GLN A 111 4.65 -22.39 -9.68
N GLN A 112 3.41 -21.93 -9.88
CA GLN A 112 2.72 -21.98 -11.18
C GLN A 112 3.42 -21.15 -12.27
N LEU A 113 4.06 -20.03 -11.95
CA LEU A 113 4.80 -19.22 -12.91
C LEU A 113 6.11 -19.90 -13.34
N GLU A 114 6.82 -20.54 -12.41
CA GLU A 114 8.09 -21.22 -12.68
C GLU A 114 7.90 -22.59 -13.34
N GLU A 115 6.94 -23.38 -12.87
CA GLU A 115 6.73 -24.77 -13.31
C GLU A 115 5.67 -24.88 -14.42
N GLY A 116 4.92 -23.79 -14.66
CA GLY A 116 3.74 -23.77 -15.51
C GLY A 116 2.50 -24.33 -14.78
N VAL A 117 1.32 -24.08 -15.35
CA VAL A 117 0.08 -24.70 -14.85
C VAL A 117 0.18 -26.22 -15.04
N THR A 118 0.00 -26.99 -13.97
CA THR A 118 -0.11 -28.45 -14.04
C THR A 118 -1.31 -28.81 -14.91
N ASP A 119 -1.10 -29.68 -15.92
CA ASP A 119 -2.08 -30.02 -16.97
C ASP A 119 -2.47 -28.87 -17.91
N GLY A 120 -1.67 -27.80 -17.95
CA GLY A 120 -1.88 -26.67 -18.86
C GLY A 120 -1.60 -27.00 -20.33
N CYS A 121 -2.48 -26.56 -21.23
CA CYS A 121 -2.29 -26.68 -22.68
C CYS A 121 -1.38 -25.54 -23.18
N SER A 122 -0.06 -25.72 -23.05
CA SER A 122 0.91 -24.73 -23.55
C SER A 122 1.24 -24.96 -25.04
N PRO A 123 1.64 -23.94 -25.80
CA PRO A 123 1.96 -24.07 -27.24
C PRO A 123 3.14 -25.00 -27.55
N TRP A 124 3.94 -25.35 -26.54
CA TRP A 124 5.23 -26.03 -26.70
C TRP A 124 5.30 -27.39 -25.99
N THR A 125 4.37 -27.71 -25.09
CA THR A 125 4.24 -29.03 -24.46
C THR A 125 2.81 -29.27 -23.96
N CYS A 126 2.18 -30.36 -24.42
CA CYS A 126 1.00 -30.94 -23.77
C CYS A 126 1.48 -31.90 -22.66
N ARG A 127 1.32 -31.51 -21.39
CA ARG A 127 1.59 -32.37 -20.23
C ARG A 127 0.26 -32.77 -19.55
N GLY A 128 -0.63 -33.46 -20.26
CA GLY A 128 -1.87 -33.97 -19.68
C GLY A 128 -2.08 -35.43 -20.06
N GLU A 129 -2.13 -36.31 -19.06
CA GLU A 129 -2.71 -37.67 -19.17
C GLU A 129 -4.12 -37.70 -18.55
N ILE A 130 -4.91 -36.65 -18.78
CA ILE A 130 -6.29 -36.56 -18.29
C ILE A 130 -7.21 -36.56 -19.51
N ALA A 131 -8.21 -37.46 -19.52
CA ALA A 131 -9.24 -37.47 -20.55
C ALA A 131 -9.96 -36.11 -20.55
N ALA A 132 -10.02 -35.48 -21.73
CA ALA A 132 -10.62 -34.17 -21.93
C ALA A 132 -12.02 -34.10 -21.29
N THR A 133 -12.16 -33.34 -20.22
CA THR A 133 -13.47 -32.90 -19.72
C THR A 133 -13.82 -31.61 -20.44
N GLN A 134 -14.95 -31.60 -21.14
CA GLN A 134 -15.47 -30.37 -21.74
C GLN A 134 -15.99 -29.46 -20.63
N ASP A 135 -15.46 -28.24 -20.58
CA ASP A 135 -16.02 -27.19 -19.75
C ASP A 135 -17.32 -26.67 -20.38
N ASP A 136 -18.16 -25.99 -19.58
CA ASP A 136 -19.49 -25.51 -19.94
C ASP A 136 -19.53 -24.52 -21.14
N PHE A 137 -18.35 -24.13 -21.64
CA PHE A 137 -18.14 -23.28 -22.81
C PHE A 137 -17.80 -24.05 -24.10
N GLY A 138 -17.78 -25.38 -24.07
CA GLY A 138 -17.77 -26.21 -25.29
C GLY A 138 -16.49 -26.14 -26.12
N LEU A 139 -15.38 -25.66 -25.56
CA LEU A 139 -14.07 -25.74 -26.20
C LEU A 139 -13.37 -27.03 -25.76
N ALA A 140 -12.95 -27.82 -26.73
CA ALA A 140 -12.17 -29.03 -26.49
C ALA A 140 -10.70 -28.65 -26.20
N THR A 141 -10.16 -29.20 -25.12
CA THR A 141 -8.72 -29.22 -24.84
C THR A 141 -8.14 -30.57 -25.23
#